data_AF-A0A841FAP8-F1
#
_entry.id   AF-A0A841FAP8-F1
#
_cell.length_a   1.000
_cell.length_b   1.000
_cell.length_c   1.000
_cell.angle_alpha   90.00
_cell.angle_beta   90.00
_cell.angle_gamma   90.00
#
_symmetry.space_group_name_H-M   'P 1'
#
loop_
_entity.id
_entity.type
_entity.pdbx_description
1 polymer ?
#
loop_
_entity_poly.entity_id
_entity_poly.type
_entity_poly.pdbx_seq_one_letter_code
_entity_poly.pdbx_strand_id
1 'polypeptide(L)'
;MTTASPPSQPIPSEQNAYARADEHIGEAIVALSDPVRLEPGIRNAIAYDAGGMGTGELSNVEVSYTLEDLRDDEIPSARNERYFAVLKEFWTQRGYVLVSDTAEGDDPQPPGFRAVHVEHPADRCHLSLKQGGQYNLWITASMTALTAKAE
;
A
#
# COMPACT_ATOMS: atom_id res chain seq x y z
N MET A 1 32.34 -5.55 7.01
CA MET A 1 31.15 -5.82 7.84
C MET A 1 30.05 -6.26 6.89
N THR A 2 29.74 -7.54 6.86
CA THR A 2 28.72 -8.10 5.96
C THR A 2 27.39 -7.99 6.67
N THR A 3 26.56 -7.04 6.28
CA THR A 3 25.16 -6.97 6.72
C THR A 3 24.45 -8.21 6.17
N ALA A 4 24.19 -9.19 7.02
CA ALA A 4 23.27 -10.27 6.68
C ALA A 4 21.91 -9.63 6.42
N SER A 5 21.40 -9.75 5.19
CA SER A 5 20.00 -9.43 4.91
C SER A 5 19.13 -10.25 5.87
N PRO A 6 18.09 -9.65 6.48
CA PRO A 6 17.15 -10.42 7.29
C PRO A 6 16.61 -11.59 6.47
N PRO A 7 16.31 -12.75 7.08
CA PRO A 7 15.75 -13.87 6.34
C PRO A 7 14.40 -13.44 5.76
N SER A 8 14.32 -13.38 4.43
CA SER A 8 13.06 -13.16 3.72
C SER A 8 12.07 -14.23 4.17
N GLN A 9 10.91 -13.81 4.66
CA GLN A 9 9.79 -14.73 4.89
C GLN A 9 9.52 -15.51 3.58
N PRO A 10 9.07 -16.78 3.67
CA PRO A 10 8.68 -17.53 2.49
C PRO A 10 7.56 -16.78 1.75
N ILE A 11 7.61 -16.79 0.42
CA ILE A 11 6.59 -16.16 -0.42
C ILE A 11 5.23 -16.81 -0.11
N PRO A 12 4.19 -16.04 0.26
CA PRO A 12 2.88 -16.60 0.61
C PRO A 12 2.16 -17.15 -0.63
N SER A 13 1.17 -18.02 -0.43
CA SER A 13 0.20 -18.32 -1.49
C SER A 13 -0.61 -17.06 -1.84
N GLU A 14 -1.21 -17.01 -3.03
CA GLU A 14 -2.07 -15.90 -3.45
C GLU A 14 -3.15 -15.56 -2.42
N GLN A 15 -3.85 -16.56 -1.87
CA GLN A 15 -4.89 -16.33 -0.85
C GLN A 15 -4.31 -15.75 0.46
N ASN A 16 -3.14 -16.22 0.89
CA ASN A 16 -2.49 -15.68 2.09
C ASN A 16 -1.93 -14.28 1.84
N ALA A 17 -1.47 -13.98 0.62
CA ALA A 17 -1.01 -12.65 0.24
C ALA A 17 -2.15 -11.63 0.28
N TYR A 18 -3.33 -11.99 -0.22
CA TYR A 18 -4.54 -11.17 -0.09
C TYR A 18 -4.89 -10.87 1.37
N ALA A 19 -4.91 -11.91 2.22
CA ALA A 19 -5.21 -11.74 3.64
C ALA A 19 -4.17 -10.86 4.34
N ARG A 20 -2.89 -11.05 4.05
CA ARG A 20 -1.82 -10.24 4.63
C ARG A 20 -1.87 -8.78 4.14
N ALA A 21 -2.18 -8.55 2.86
CA ALA A 21 -2.40 -7.21 2.32
C ALA A 21 -3.57 -6.50 3.02
N ASP A 22 -4.69 -7.21 3.25
CA ASP A 22 -5.83 -6.70 4.03
C ASP A 22 -5.42 -6.35 5.47
N GLU A 23 -4.60 -7.20 6.12
CA GLU A 23 -4.10 -6.96 7.48
C GLU A 23 -3.26 -5.67 7.56
N HIS A 24 -2.34 -5.44 6.61
CA HIS A 24 -1.55 -4.21 6.57
C HIS A 24 -2.41 -2.96 6.37
N ILE A 25 -3.43 -3.03 5.51
CA ILE A 25 -4.38 -1.93 5.30
C ILE A 25 -5.19 -1.70 6.59
N GLY A 26 -5.72 -2.77 7.20
CA GLY A 26 -6.47 -2.69 8.43
C GLY A 26 -5.70 -2.02 9.57
N GLU A 27 -4.43 -2.38 9.74
CA GLU A 27 -3.55 -1.74 10.73
C GLU A 27 -3.37 -0.23 10.48
N ALA A 28 -3.19 0.18 9.23
CA ALA A 28 -3.06 1.59 8.86
C ALA A 28 -4.36 2.37 9.12
N ILE A 29 -5.51 1.77 8.81
CA ILE A 29 -6.81 2.42 9.00
C ILE A 29 -7.15 2.59 10.48
N VAL A 30 -6.81 1.62 11.34
CA VAL A 30 -6.92 1.78 12.80
C VAL A 30 -6.12 2.98 13.30
N ALA A 31 -4.96 3.28 12.70
CA ALA A 31 -4.12 4.41 13.11
C ALA A 31 -4.75 5.78 12.82
N LEU A 32 -5.60 5.89 11.80
CA LEU A 32 -6.27 7.14 11.46
C LEU A 32 -7.19 7.65 12.58
N SER A 33 -7.68 6.77 13.46
CA SER A 33 -8.54 7.10 14.61
C SER A 33 -9.82 7.91 14.28
N ASP A 34 -10.13 8.02 12.99
CA ASP A 34 -11.21 8.81 12.42
C ASP A 34 -12.30 7.88 11.85
N PRO A 35 -13.56 8.34 11.73
CA PRO A 35 -14.65 7.54 11.16
C PRO A 35 -14.48 7.45 9.63
N VAL A 36 -13.52 6.64 9.20
CA VAL A 36 -13.23 6.34 7.79
C VAL A 36 -13.93 5.04 7.41
N ARG A 37 -14.66 5.08 6.31
CA ARG A 37 -15.22 3.90 5.65
C ARG A 37 -14.31 3.47 4.51
N LEU A 38 -14.09 2.17 4.41
CA LEU A 38 -13.37 1.56 3.30
C LEU A 38 -14.37 1.05 2.27
N GLU A 39 -14.32 1.62 1.08
CA GLU A 39 -15.07 1.12 -0.07
C GLU A 39 -14.15 0.23 -0.92
N PRO A 40 -14.54 -1.03 -1.20
CA PRO A 40 -13.71 -1.94 -2.00
C PRO A 40 -13.34 -1.35 -3.35
N GLY A 41 -12.05 -1.36 -3.66
CA GLY A 41 -11.51 -0.99 -4.96
C GLY A 41 -11.08 -2.22 -5.75
N ILE A 42 -9.85 -2.15 -6.27
CA ILE A 42 -9.25 -3.23 -7.05
C ILE A 42 -8.82 -4.37 -6.12
N ARG A 43 -9.10 -5.60 -6.55
CA ARG A 43 -8.54 -6.83 -5.97
C ARG A 43 -8.13 -7.74 -7.12
N ASN A 44 -6.84 -7.82 -7.40
CA ASN A 44 -6.33 -8.59 -8.54
C ASN A 44 -4.99 -9.26 -8.22
N ALA A 45 -4.66 -10.28 -9.01
CA ALA A 45 -3.36 -10.92 -9.03
C ALA A 45 -2.87 -10.91 -10.48
N ILE A 46 -1.73 -10.27 -10.72
CA ILE A 46 -1.12 -10.19 -12.05
C ILE A 46 0.08 -11.12 -12.07
N ALA A 47 0.09 -12.07 -13.02
CA ALA A 47 1.22 -12.97 -13.19
C ALA A 47 2.51 -12.18 -13.45
N TYR A 48 3.59 -12.59 -12.80
CA TYR A 48 4.89 -11.96 -12.93
C TYR A 48 5.55 -12.45 -14.23
N ASP A 49 5.38 -11.72 -15.34
CA ASP A 49 6.11 -12.04 -16.58
C ASP A 49 7.50 -11.40 -16.54
N ALA A 50 8.45 -12.09 -15.91
CA ALA A 50 9.85 -11.68 -15.86
C ALA A 50 10.55 -11.97 -17.21
N GLY A 51 10.16 -11.27 -18.28
CA GLY A 51 10.97 -11.06 -19.49
C GLY A 51 11.72 -12.29 -20.04
N GLY A 52 11.08 -13.46 -20.08
CA GLY A 52 11.66 -14.69 -20.66
C GLY A 52 12.46 -15.59 -19.72
N MET A 53 12.63 -15.25 -18.43
CA MET A 53 13.03 -16.22 -17.41
C MET A 53 11.78 -16.73 -16.70
N GLY A 54 11.23 -17.83 -17.21
CA GLY A 54 9.96 -18.37 -16.75
C GLY A 54 9.91 -18.53 -15.25
N THR A 55 8.85 -17.98 -14.64
CA THR A 55 8.10 -18.64 -13.56
C THR A 55 6.68 -18.09 -13.58
N GLY A 56 5.76 -18.72 -14.34
CA GLY A 56 4.30 -18.49 -14.20
C GLY A 56 3.73 -18.93 -12.84
N GLU A 57 4.62 -19.16 -11.87
CA GLU A 57 4.36 -19.60 -10.49
C GLU A 57 4.29 -18.41 -9.51
N LEU A 58 4.54 -17.18 -9.96
CA LEU A 58 4.48 -15.96 -9.14
C LEU A 58 3.48 -14.95 -9.67
N SER A 59 2.77 -14.28 -8.77
CA SER A 59 1.88 -13.15 -9.05
C SER A 59 2.18 -11.98 -8.12
N ASN A 60 1.83 -10.77 -8.56
CA ASN A 60 1.69 -9.62 -7.68
C ASN A 60 0.21 -9.46 -7.35
N VAL A 61 -0.12 -9.68 -6.09
CA VAL A 61 -1.44 -9.43 -5.52
C VAL A 61 -1.53 -7.96 -5.17
N GLU A 62 -2.56 -7.28 -5.64
CA GLU A 62 -2.88 -5.92 -5.25
C GLU A 62 -4.29 -5.87 -4.65
N VAL A 63 -4.39 -5.18 -3.51
CA VAL A 63 -5.64 -4.86 -2.84
C VAL A 63 -5.70 -3.35 -2.65
N SER A 64 -6.80 -2.75 -3.10
CA SER A 64 -7.04 -1.31 -2.98
C SER A 64 -8.41 -1.03 -2.39
N TYR A 65 -8.48 0.03 -1.58
CA TYR A 65 -9.71 0.58 -1.05
C TYR A 65 -9.75 2.09 -1.29
N THR A 66 -10.94 2.60 -1.58
CA THR A 66 -11.20 4.04 -1.48
C THR A 66 -11.47 4.38 -0.02
N LEU A 67 -10.87 5.48 0.46
CA LEU A 67 -11.09 5.99 1.81
C LEU A 67 -12.15 7.08 1.75
N GLU A 68 -13.29 6.83 2.39
CA GLU A 68 -14.34 7.81 2.56
C GLU A 68 -14.38 8.29 4.00
N ASP A 69 -14.12 9.58 4.21
CA ASP A 69 -14.38 10.20 5.50
C ASP A 69 -15.87 10.44 5.66
N LEU A 70 -16.44 10.01 6.80
CA LEU A 70 -17.85 10.16 7.10
C LEU A 70 -18.19 11.51 7.77
N ARG A 71 -17.20 12.35 8.03
CA ARG A 71 -17.38 13.71 8.53
C ARG A 71 -17.58 14.70 7.39
N ASP A 72 -18.45 15.67 7.63
CA ASP A 72 -18.80 16.74 6.69
C ASP A 72 -18.36 18.13 7.21
N ASP A 73 -17.41 18.17 8.14
CA ASP A 73 -17.02 19.38 8.87
C ASP A 73 -15.66 19.98 8.44
N GLU A 74 -14.89 19.28 7.60
CA GLU A 74 -13.55 19.68 7.19
C GLU A 74 -13.41 19.79 5.66
N ILE A 75 -12.59 20.76 5.22
CA ILE A 75 -12.21 20.89 3.80
C ILE A 75 -11.40 19.66 3.39
N PRO A 76 -11.75 18.97 2.27
CA PRO A 76 -11.10 17.72 1.87
C PRO A 76 -9.57 17.75 1.82
N SER A 77 -8.98 18.87 1.37
CA SER A 77 -7.53 19.03 1.28
C SER A 77 -6.83 18.99 2.64
N ALA A 78 -7.33 19.74 3.62
CA ALA A 78 -6.74 19.81 4.97
C ALA A 78 -6.89 18.48 5.72
N ARG A 79 -8.06 17.85 5.60
CA ARG A 79 -8.30 16.50 6.11
C ARG A 79 -7.30 15.50 5.54
N ASN A 80 -7.16 15.47 4.22
CA ASN A 80 -6.28 14.51 3.57
C ASN A 80 -4.82 14.76 3.98
N GLU A 81 -4.38 16.01 4.10
CA GLU A 81 -3.05 16.35 4.60
C GLU A 81 -2.77 15.73 5.99
N ARG A 82 -3.75 15.78 6.91
CA ARG A 82 -3.66 15.07 8.20
C ARG A 82 -3.49 13.57 8.02
N TYR A 83 -4.26 12.94 7.13
CA TYR A 83 -4.14 11.50 6.87
C TYR A 83 -2.78 11.08 6.34
N PHE A 84 -2.21 11.86 5.42
CA PHE A 84 -0.84 11.62 4.96
C PHE A 84 0.18 11.71 6.11
N ALA A 85 0.05 12.72 6.97
CA ALA A 85 0.96 12.88 8.11
C ALA A 85 0.84 11.72 9.10
N VAL A 86 -0.38 11.36 9.51
CA VAL A 86 -0.66 10.28 10.47
C VAL A 86 -0.16 8.94 9.94
N LEU A 87 -0.46 8.58 8.69
CA LEU A 87 -0.02 7.30 8.15
C LEU A 87 1.49 7.24 7.93
N LYS A 88 2.12 8.33 7.47
CA LYS A 88 3.57 8.40 7.32
C LYS A 88 4.27 8.21 8.67
N GLU A 89 3.80 8.87 9.71
CA GLU A 89 4.32 8.69 11.06
C GLU A 89 4.08 7.25 11.57
N PHE A 90 2.86 6.73 11.43
CA PHE A 90 2.53 5.37 11.84
C PHE A 90 3.44 4.31 11.17
N TRP A 91 3.60 4.38 9.85
CA TRP A 91 4.43 3.43 9.12
C TRP A 91 5.90 3.52 9.52
N THR A 92 6.46 4.73 9.64
CA THR A 92 7.85 4.91 10.04
C THR A 92 8.11 4.42 11.47
N GLN A 93 7.19 4.67 12.42
CA GLN A 93 7.28 4.13 13.78
C GLN A 93 7.20 2.60 13.84
N ARG A 94 6.48 1.98 12.89
CA ARG A 94 6.38 0.51 12.76
C ARG A 94 7.53 -0.11 11.96
N GLY A 95 8.52 0.69 11.55
CA GLY A 95 9.72 0.20 10.87
C GLY A 95 9.54 -0.06 9.37
N TYR A 96 8.46 0.46 8.76
CA TYR A 96 8.35 0.47 7.30
C TYR A 96 9.39 1.43 6.73
N VAL A 97 9.90 1.08 5.55
CA VAL A 97 10.87 1.89 4.82
C VAL A 97 10.11 2.79 3.85
N LEU A 98 10.36 4.11 3.91
CA LEU A 98 9.82 5.06 2.94
C LEU A 98 10.46 4.82 1.57
N VAL A 99 9.64 4.53 0.56
CA VAL A 99 10.08 4.31 -0.82
C VAL A 99 10.01 5.62 -1.62
N SER A 100 8.90 6.35 -1.48
CA SER A 100 8.75 7.68 -2.08
C SER A 100 7.67 8.50 -1.37
N ASP A 101 7.81 9.82 -1.42
CA ASP A 101 6.79 10.78 -1.00
C ASP A 101 6.78 11.94 -2.01
N THR A 102 5.67 12.12 -2.71
CA THR A 102 5.57 13.18 -3.73
C THR A 102 5.57 14.58 -3.13
N ALA A 103 5.30 14.73 -1.83
CA ALA A 103 5.44 16.03 -1.16
C ALA A 103 6.90 16.42 -0.93
N GLU A 104 7.82 15.45 -0.99
CA GLU A 104 9.26 15.63 -0.77
C GLU A 104 10.07 15.49 -2.07
N GLY A 105 9.42 15.20 -3.20
CA GLY A 105 10.05 15.02 -4.51
C GLY A 105 10.14 16.30 -5.34
N ASP A 106 11.12 16.35 -6.24
CA ASP A 106 11.33 17.46 -7.19
C ASP A 106 10.48 17.33 -8.47
N ASP A 107 9.76 16.21 -8.64
CA ASP A 107 8.98 15.94 -9.85
C ASP A 107 7.65 16.69 -9.88
N PRO A 108 7.36 17.46 -10.95
CA PRO A 108 6.12 18.21 -11.05
C PRO A 108 4.91 17.28 -11.07
N GLN A 109 4.09 17.34 -10.02
CA GLN A 109 2.82 16.62 -9.95
C GLN A 109 1.67 17.50 -10.46
N PRO A 110 0.62 16.90 -11.07
CA PRO A 110 -0.62 17.60 -11.31
C PRO A 110 -1.15 18.24 -10.00
N PRO A 111 -1.77 19.43 -10.06
CA PRO A 111 -2.32 20.07 -8.88
C PRO A 111 -3.29 19.14 -8.12
N GLY A 112 -3.08 19.04 -6.81
CA GLY A 112 -3.91 18.19 -5.95
C GLY A 112 -3.56 16.69 -5.98
N PHE A 113 -2.59 16.24 -6.79
CA PHE A 113 -2.08 14.87 -6.68
C PHE A 113 -1.06 14.75 -5.55
N ARG A 114 -1.18 13.68 -4.75
CA ARG A 114 -0.20 13.35 -3.72
C ARG A 114 -0.12 11.84 -3.55
N ALA A 115 1.07 11.30 -3.32
CA ALA A 115 1.25 9.90 -2.99
C ALA A 115 2.40 9.72 -2.00
N VAL A 116 2.23 8.78 -1.09
CA VAL A 116 3.29 8.27 -0.22
C VAL A 116 3.33 6.75 -0.38
N HIS A 117 4.54 6.21 -0.48
CA HIS A 117 4.79 4.79 -0.70
C HIS A 117 5.77 4.28 0.35
N VAL A 118 5.43 3.17 1.00
CA VAL A 118 6.27 2.51 1.98
C VAL A 118 6.38 1.02 1.69
N GLU A 119 7.40 0.38 2.23
CA GLU A 119 7.62 -1.06 2.14
C GLU A 119 7.84 -1.65 3.52
N HIS A 120 7.12 -2.71 3.85
CA HIS A 120 7.34 -3.47 5.07
C HIS A 120 8.55 -4.40 4.89
N PRO A 121 9.58 -4.32 5.76
CA PRO A 121 10.85 -5.01 5.51
C PRO A 121 10.78 -6.54 5.66
N ALA A 122 9.82 -7.05 6.43
CA ALA A 122 9.77 -8.48 6.77
C ALA A 122 9.13 -9.35 5.67
N ASP A 123 8.02 -8.87 5.09
CA ASP A 123 7.22 -9.58 4.09
C ASP A 123 7.22 -8.86 2.72
N ARG A 124 7.93 -7.74 2.62
CA ARG A 124 8.07 -6.94 1.39
C ARG A 124 6.73 -6.41 0.89
N CYS A 125 5.72 -6.26 1.77
CA CYS A 125 4.46 -5.63 1.41
C CYS A 125 4.69 -4.15 1.09
N HIS A 126 4.27 -3.73 -0.11
CA HIS A 126 4.30 -2.32 -0.50
C HIS A 126 2.94 -1.70 -0.19
N LEU A 127 2.92 -0.64 0.61
CA LEU A 127 1.73 0.16 0.83
C LEU A 127 1.84 1.54 0.19
N SER A 128 0.70 2.07 -0.21
CA SER A 128 0.60 3.45 -0.64
C SER A 128 -0.70 4.09 -0.21
N LEU A 129 -0.64 5.37 0.16
CA LEU A 129 -1.79 6.27 0.21
C LEU A 129 -1.65 7.23 -0.96
N LYS A 130 -2.69 7.35 -1.79
CA LYS A 130 -2.73 8.20 -2.97
C LYS A 130 -3.94 9.13 -2.92
N GLN A 131 -3.75 10.35 -3.40
CA GLN A 131 -4.77 11.37 -3.58
C GLN A 131 -4.90 11.73 -5.05
N GLY A 132 -6.12 11.71 -5.57
CA GLY A 132 -6.44 12.16 -6.93
C GLY A 132 -6.71 13.66 -6.99
N GLY A 133 -6.83 14.20 -8.21
CA GLY A 133 -7.07 15.64 -8.44
C GLY A 133 -8.39 16.19 -7.86
N GLN A 134 -9.30 15.31 -7.40
CA GLN A 134 -10.54 15.68 -6.73
C GLN A 134 -10.51 15.38 -5.22
N TYR A 135 -9.33 15.18 -4.63
CA TYR A 135 -9.15 14.85 -3.21
C TYR A 135 -9.75 13.51 -2.76
N ASN A 136 -10.06 12.63 -3.70
CA ASN A 136 -10.36 11.23 -3.41
C ASN A 136 -9.08 10.50 -2.98
N LEU A 137 -9.22 9.64 -1.98
CA LEU A 137 -8.12 8.89 -1.39
C LEU A 137 -8.24 7.40 -1.68
N TRP A 138 -7.10 6.78 -1.96
CA TRP A 138 -6.98 5.34 -2.05
C TRP A 138 -5.82 4.85 -1.21
N ILE A 139 -6.05 3.78 -0.47
CA ILE A 139 -4.98 2.99 0.14
C ILE A 139 -4.84 1.70 -0.66
N THR A 140 -3.62 1.34 -0.99
CA THR A 140 -3.32 0.12 -1.74
C THR A 140 -2.19 -0.62 -1.06
N ALA A 141 -2.32 -1.93 -0.94
CA ALA A 141 -1.26 -2.85 -0.56
C ALA A 141 -0.97 -3.81 -1.71
N SER A 142 0.30 -4.04 -2.01
CA SER A 142 0.72 -5.03 -2.99
C SER A 142 1.79 -5.97 -2.43
N MET A 143 1.71 -7.23 -2.85
CA MET A 143 2.54 -8.33 -2.34
C MET A 143 2.85 -9.34 -3.43
N THR A 144 4.09 -9.81 -3.47
CA THR A 144 4.44 -10.99 -4.26
C THR A 144 3.85 -12.25 -3.64
N ALA A 145 3.27 -13.11 -4.46
CA ALA A 145 2.62 -14.35 -4.05
C ALA A 145 2.96 -15.51 -5.00
N LEU A 146 2.81 -16.75 -4.52
CA LEU A 146 2.83 -17.95 -5.33
C LEU A 146 1.44 -18.17 -5.96
N THR A 147 1.39 -18.33 -7.29
CA THR A 147 0.17 -18.68 -7.99
C THR A 147 -0.24 -20.11 -7.64
N ALA A 148 -1.54 -20.34 -7.51
CA ALA A 148 -2.05 -21.71 -7.49
C ALA A 148 -1.77 -22.32 -8.88
N LYS A 149 -0.98 -23.39 -8.95
CA LYS A 149 -0.89 -24.17 -10.19
C LYS A 149 -2.31 -24.59 -10.57
N ALA A 150 -2.75 -24.24 -11.78
CA ALA A 150 -3.90 -24.90 -12.37
C ALA A 150 -3.54 -26.38 -12.53
N GLU A 151 -4.17 -27.25 -11.73
CA GLU A 151 -4.13 -28.70 -11.91
C GLU A 151 -4.86 -29.11 -13.21
#